data_AF-A0A383CCI9-F1
#
_entry.id   AF-A0A383CCI9-F1
#
_cell.length_a   1.000
_cell.length_b   1.000
_cell.length_c   1.000
_cell.angle_alpha   90.00
_cell.angle_beta   90.00
_cell.angle_gamma   90.00
#
_symmetry.space_group_name_H-M   'P 1'
#
loop_
_entity.id
_entity.type
_entity.pdbx_description
1 polymer ?
#
loop_
_entity_poly.entity_id
_entity_poly.type
_entity_poly.pdbx_seq_one_letter_code
_entity_poly.pdbx_strand_id
1 'polypeptide(L)'
;VVSELINKTFGKNSVTKQIKWNEKTKKFDQFEADPATYVTAVYDDASRTIVLFGPSEQVSLAETLISQFEMGEGKAGEVKIFHPAKMTADELAKMIREGIDGIAQPGESPESAKLKARIIVDSKLNRVIASAPVAGQLEIIENFVLQVDGTGAKGGRPNPITTVKITRVFRIKSLDLDAVQQAVSNATTDQLSAGEIRPRLAISVDTSTRSLIVTGSPGDVQTAEDIVRQLEQGREPIIAR
;
A
#
# COMPACT_ATOMS: atom_id res chain seq x y z
N VAL A 1 -7.77 13.16 -7.74
CA VAL A 1 -8.21 12.08 -6.82
C VAL A 1 -8.60 12.60 -5.43
N VAL A 2 -7.71 13.19 -4.63
CA VAL A 2 -8.05 13.67 -3.27
C VAL A 2 -9.10 14.79 -3.29
N SER A 3 -8.95 15.77 -4.18
CA SER A 3 -9.94 16.84 -4.38
C SER A 3 -11.32 16.34 -4.78
N GLU A 4 -11.38 15.32 -5.64
CA GLU A 4 -12.65 14.67 -6.03
C GLU A 4 -13.29 13.94 -4.87
N LEU A 5 -12.49 13.30 -4.01
CA LEU A 5 -12.99 12.62 -2.82
C LEU A 5 -13.54 13.62 -1.80
N ILE A 6 -12.87 14.75 -1.60
CA ILE A 6 -13.36 15.85 -0.75
C ILE A 6 -14.68 16.40 -1.29
N ASN A 7 -14.77 16.67 -2.59
CA ASN A 7 -16.00 17.14 -3.23
C ASN A 7 -17.13 16.10 -3.17
N LYS A 8 -16.82 14.80 -3.08
CA LYS A 8 -17.80 13.73 -2.95
C LYS A 8 -18.31 13.57 -1.51
N THR A 9 -17.45 13.76 -0.52
CA THR A 9 -17.79 13.60 0.91
C THR A 9 -18.38 14.87 1.53
N PHE A 10 -17.86 16.05 1.14
CA PHE A 10 -18.20 17.34 1.74
C PHE A 10 -18.77 18.35 0.73
N GLY A 11 -18.87 18.00 -0.55
CA GLY A 11 -19.34 18.93 -1.59
C GLY A 11 -20.86 19.01 -1.71
N LYS A 12 -21.32 19.81 -2.67
CA LYS A 12 -22.73 20.16 -2.91
C LYS A 12 -23.72 18.99 -2.85
N ASN A 13 -23.28 17.77 -3.19
CA ASN A 13 -24.12 16.57 -3.21
C ASN A 13 -24.26 15.87 -1.84
N SER A 14 -23.43 16.21 -0.84
CA SER A 14 -23.54 15.65 0.51
C SER A 14 -24.52 16.41 1.41
N VAL A 15 -25.02 17.57 0.97
CA VAL A 15 -25.98 18.39 1.71
C VAL A 15 -27.39 18.22 1.15
N THR A 16 -28.38 18.14 2.04
CA THR A 16 -29.79 18.04 1.65
C THR A 16 -30.21 19.31 0.92
N LYS A 17 -30.73 19.12 -0.31
CA LYS A 17 -31.29 20.22 -1.10
C LYS A 17 -32.43 20.87 -0.33
N GLN A 18 -32.48 22.20 -0.30
CA GLN A 18 -33.57 22.90 0.37
C GLN A 18 -34.86 22.69 -0.43
N ILE A 19 -35.89 22.20 0.26
CA ILE A 19 -37.22 21.99 -0.32
C ILE A 19 -38.15 23.01 0.33
N LYS A 20 -38.72 23.90 -0.47
CA LYS A 20 -39.69 24.89 0.00
C LYS A 20 -41.02 24.66 -0.67
N TRP A 21 -42.08 24.61 0.14
CA TRP A 21 -43.44 24.56 -0.39
C TRP A 21 -43.76 25.85 -1.13
N ASN A 22 -44.18 25.74 -2.40
CA ASN A 22 -44.63 26.86 -3.20
C ASN A 22 -46.16 26.90 -3.20
N GLU A 23 -46.71 27.91 -2.53
CA GLU A 23 -48.17 28.09 -2.41
C GLU A 23 -48.87 28.40 -3.74
N LYS A 24 -48.16 28.97 -4.71
CA LYS A 24 -48.73 29.32 -6.03
C LYS A 24 -48.82 28.11 -6.95
N THR A 25 -47.83 27.22 -6.91
CA THR A 25 -47.78 26.02 -7.76
C THR A 25 -48.31 24.76 -7.07
N LYS A 26 -48.61 24.85 -5.77
CA LYS A 26 -48.99 23.72 -4.89
C LYS A 26 -48.02 22.54 -5.01
N LYS A 27 -46.73 22.84 -5.15
CA LYS A 27 -45.65 21.87 -5.30
C LYS A 27 -44.47 22.26 -4.41
N PHE A 28 -43.63 21.28 -4.13
CA PHE A 28 -42.34 21.50 -3.49
C PHE A 28 -41.31 21.92 -4.55
N ASP A 29 -40.79 23.13 -4.42
CA ASP A 29 -39.68 23.59 -5.25
C ASP A 29 -38.36 23.19 -4.58
N GLN A 30 -37.46 22.64 -5.38
CA GLN A 30 -36.13 22.23 -4.93
C GLN A 30 -35.10 23.30 -5.31
N PHE A 31 -34.39 23.81 -4.32
CA PHE A 31 -33.35 24.81 -4.48
C PHE A 31 -31.97 24.15 -4.42
N GLU A 32 -30.98 24.80 -5.03
CA GLU A 32 -29.59 24.38 -4.88
C GLU A 32 -29.15 24.47 -3.42
N ALA A 33 -28.23 23.59 -3.01
CA ALA A 33 -27.66 23.65 -1.68
C ALA A 33 -26.91 24.98 -1.50
N ASP A 34 -26.98 25.54 -0.30
CA ASP A 34 -26.34 26.80 0.06
C ASP A 34 -24.81 26.61 0.11
N PRO A 35 -24.00 27.41 -0.60
CA PRO A 35 -22.53 27.38 -0.50
C PRO A 35 -21.99 27.50 0.93
N ALA A 36 -22.74 28.11 1.85
CA ALA A 36 -22.41 28.17 3.27
C ALA A 36 -22.66 26.85 4.04
N THR A 37 -22.96 25.75 3.34
CA THR A 37 -23.24 24.45 3.97
C THR A 37 -22.36 23.31 3.47
N TYR A 38 -21.50 23.55 2.48
CA TYR A 38 -20.62 22.53 1.88
C TYR A 38 -19.23 23.06 1.57
N VAL A 39 -18.30 22.14 1.33
CA VAL A 39 -16.91 22.43 0.97
C VAL A 39 -16.69 22.19 -0.52
N THR A 40 -15.98 23.11 -1.17
CA THR A 40 -15.48 22.95 -2.54
C THR A 40 -13.96 22.87 -2.52
N ALA A 41 -13.41 21.84 -3.16
CA ALA A 41 -11.98 21.65 -3.30
C ALA A 41 -11.54 21.83 -4.76
N VAL A 42 -10.54 22.68 -4.97
CA VAL A 42 -9.87 22.89 -6.27
C VAL A 42 -8.42 22.45 -6.12
N TYR A 43 -7.96 21.59 -7.02
CA TYR A 43 -6.57 21.14 -7.05
C TYR A 43 -5.83 21.83 -8.19
N ASP A 44 -4.70 22.47 -7.87
CA ASP A 44 -3.74 22.96 -8.85
C ASP A 44 -2.60 21.95 -9.00
N ASP A 45 -2.43 21.43 -10.21
CA ASP A 45 -1.43 20.39 -10.49
C ASP A 45 -0.01 20.96 -10.57
N ALA A 46 0.14 22.20 -11.04
CA ALA A 46 1.44 22.85 -11.20
C ALA A 46 2.11 23.15 -9.85
N SER A 47 1.34 23.61 -8.86
CA SER A 47 1.82 23.87 -7.50
C SER A 47 1.55 22.74 -6.51
N ARG A 48 0.90 21.64 -6.95
CA ARG A 48 0.45 20.53 -6.09
C ARG A 48 -0.32 21.00 -4.86
N THR A 49 -1.10 22.06 -5.00
CA THR A 49 -1.82 22.71 -3.90
C THR A 49 -3.31 22.42 -4.03
N ILE A 50 -3.97 22.09 -2.92
CA ILE A 50 -5.44 22.02 -2.86
C ILE A 50 -5.95 23.28 -2.13
N VAL A 51 -6.87 23.99 -2.76
CA VAL A 51 -7.58 25.12 -2.17
C VAL A 51 -8.98 24.67 -1.77
N LEU A 52 -9.33 24.84 -0.50
CA LEU A 52 -10.64 24.50 0.05
C LEU A 52 -11.44 25.78 0.33
N PHE A 53 -12.72 25.76 -0.04
CA PHE A 53 -13.67 26.83 0.22
C PHE A 53 -14.91 26.27 0.92
N GLY A 54 -15.36 26.89 1.99
CA GLY A 54 -16.58 26.46 2.69
C GLY A 54 -16.65 26.99 4.13
N PRO A 55 -17.63 26.52 4.90
CA PRO A 55 -17.79 26.86 6.31
C PRO A 55 -16.56 26.47 7.13
N SER A 56 -16.15 27.33 8.06
CA SER A 56 -14.92 27.12 8.86
C SER A 56 -14.88 25.77 9.57
N GLU A 57 -16.00 25.32 10.12
CA GLU A 57 -16.12 24.03 10.80
C GLU A 57 -15.93 22.84 9.84
N GLN A 58 -16.50 22.90 8.65
CA GLN A 58 -16.36 21.84 7.64
C GLN A 58 -14.99 21.84 6.96
N VAL A 59 -14.40 23.02 6.75
CA VAL A 59 -13.04 23.16 6.25
C VAL A 59 -12.04 22.60 7.27
N SER A 60 -12.23 22.86 8.56
CA SER A 60 -11.38 22.32 9.62
C SER A 60 -11.50 20.78 9.75
N LEU A 61 -12.70 20.23 9.53
CA LEU A 61 -12.90 18.77 9.46
C LEU A 61 -12.19 18.17 8.23
N ALA A 62 -12.32 18.80 7.06
CA ALA A 62 -11.63 18.39 5.84
C ALA A 62 -10.11 18.47 6.01
N GLU A 63 -9.60 19.53 6.62
CA GLU A 63 -8.19 19.71 6.99
C GLU A 63 -7.72 18.60 7.94
N THR A 64 -8.49 18.27 8.97
CA THR A 64 -8.15 17.17 9.89
C THR A 64 -8.06 15.83 9.17
N LEU A 65 -8.95 15.55 8.23
CA LEU A 65 -8.91 14.32 7.44
C LEU A 65 -7.71 14.30 6.49
N ILE A 66 -7.48 15.40 5.77
CA ILE A 66 -6.31 15.55 4.89
C ILE A 66 -5.03 15.39 5.71
N SER A 67 -4.97 16.01 6.87
CA SER A 67 -3.86 15.89 7.82
C SER A 67 -3.71 14.47 8.35
N GLN A 68 -4.79 13.70 8.57
CA GLN A 68 -4.67 12.26 8.90
C GLN A 68 -4.14 11.42 7.74
N PHE A 69 -4.45 11.81 6.49
CA PHE A 69 -3.89 11.19 5.29
C PHE A 69 -2.43 11.62 5.03
N GLU A 70 -2.06 12.86 5.35
CA GLU A 70 -0.72 13.43 5.13
C GLU A 70 0.26 13.14 6.26
N MET A 71 -0.18 13.19 7.53
CA MET A 71 0.64 12.93 8.71
C MET A 71 0.96 11.46 8.90
N GLY A 72 0.19 10.54 8.33
CA GLY A 72 0.60 9.14 8.13
C GLY A 72 1.35 8.48 9.30
N GLU A 73 1.00 8.77 10.56
CA GLU A 73 1.60 8.07 11.71
C GLU A 73 1.01 6.67 11.90
N GLY A 74 -0.02 6.32 11.13
CA GLY A 74 -0.28 4.94 10.75
C GLY A 74 0.23 4.73 9.33
N LYS A 75 1.12 3.75 9.13
CA LYS A 75 1.44 3.20 7.80
C LYS A 75 0.15 2.63 7.16
N ALA A 76 -0.71 3.49 6.63
CA ALA A 76 -1.82 3.10 5.80
C ALA A 76 -1.25 2.49 4.52
N GLY A 77 -1.25 1.15 4.44
CA GLY A 77 -0.81 0.44 3.24
C GLY A 77 0.17 -0.72 3.47
N GLU A 78 0.47 -1.10 4.71
CA GLU A 78 1.23 -2.33 4.91
C GLU A 78 0.32 -3.53 4.55
N VAL A 79 0.77 -4.30 3.55
CA VAL A 79 0.07 -5.48 3.04
C VAL A 79 1.03 -6.64 3.14
N LYS A 80 0.62 -7.70 3.84
CA LYS A 80 1.39 -8.95 3.94
C LYS A 80 0.67 -10.05 3.15
N ILE A 81 1.45 -10.81 2.40
CA ILE A 81 0.96 -11.94 1.62
C ILE A 81 1.48 -13.22 2.26
N PHE A 82 0.58 -14.11 2.63
CA PHE A 82 0.86 -15.40 3.22
C PHE A 82 0.59 -16.50 2.19
N HIS A 83 1.54 -17.43 2.05
CA HIS A 83 1.38 -18.63 1.23
C HIS A 83 1.27 -19.83 2.17
N PRO A 84 0.05 -20.30 2.49
CA PRO A 84 -0.12 -21.49 3.31
C PRO A 84 0.52 -22.73 2.66
N ALA A 85 1.24 -23.51 3.46
CA ALA A 85 1.96 -24.71 3.03
C ALA A 85 1.19 -26.00 3.33
N LYS A 86 0.40 -26.04 4.41
CA LYS A 86 -0.30 -27.26 4.88
C LYS A 86 -1.80 -27.25 4.63
N MET A 87 -2.35 -26.15 4.13
CA MET A 87 -3.79 -25.94 3.97
C MET A 87 -4.10 -25.03 2.77
N THR A 88 -5.38 -24.91 2.45
CA THR A 88 -5.83 -23.95 1.43
C THR A 88 -5.89 -22.52 1.99
N ALA A 89 -5.78 -21.54 1.10
CA ALA A 89 -5.90 -20.12 1.45
C ALA A 89 -7.28 -19.77 2.03
N ASP A 90 -8.34 -20.44 1.58
CA ASP A 90 -9.69 -20.31 2.12
C ASP A 90 -9.77 -20.80 3.58
N GLU A 91 -9.18 -21.96 3.87
CA GLU A 91 -9.10 -22.51 5.23
C GLU A 91 -8.26 -21.63 6.16
N LEU A 92 -7.09 -21.16 5.70
CA LEU A 92 -6.24 -20.25 6.46
C LEU A 92 -6.99 -18.96 6.78
N ALA A 93 -7.67 -18.36 5.80
CA ALA A 93 -8.41 -17.13 6.01
C ALA A 93 -9.59 -17.29 6.97
N LYS A 94 -10.25 -18.45 6.97
CA LYS A 94 -11.29 -18.77 7.96
C LYS A 94 -10.70 -18.82 9.37
N MET A 95 -9.56 -19.50 9.54
CA MET A 95 -8.89 -19.59 10.85
C MET A 95 -8.38 -18.23 11.34
N ILE A 96 -7.86 -17.37 10.45
CA ILE A 96 -7.46 -16.00 10.82
C ILE A 96 -8.66 -15.19 11.32
N ARG A 97 -9.81 -15.30 10.64
CA ARG A 97 -11.04 -14.56 11.03
C ARG A 97 -11.66 -15.05 12.33
N GLU A 98 -11.48 -16.33 12.67
CA GLU A 98 -12.00 -16.94 13.89
C GLU A 98 -11.03 -16.83 15.08
N GLY A 99 -9.72 -16.81 14.81
CA GLY A 99 -8.67 -16.84 15.83
C GLY A 99 -8.10 -15.48 16.22
N ILE A 100 -8.42 -14.41 15.49
CA ILE A 100 -7.91 -13.07 15.76
C ILE A 100 -9.05 -12.07 15.82
N ASP A 101 -9.13 -11.35 16.95
CA ASP A 101 -10.05 -10.24 17.12
C ASP A 101 -9.62 -9.03 16.28
N GLY A 102 -10.61 -8.32 15.73
CA GLY A 102 -10.35 -7.14 14.90
C GLY A 102 -10.07 -7.46 13.42
N ILE A 103 -10.40 -8.67 12.96
CA ILE A 103 -10.49 -8.96 11.52
C ILE A 103 -11.90 -8.63 11.00
N ALA A 104 -11.98 -7.94 9.87
CA ALA A 104 -13.22 -7.61 9.20
C ALA A 104 -13.87 -8.87 8.61
N GLN A 105 -15.16 -9.04 8.87
CA GLN A 105 -15.92 -10.18 8.34
C GLN A 105 -16.38 -9.93 6.90
N PRO A 106 -16.60 -10.98 6.09
CA PRO A 106 -17.18 -10.84 4.76
C PRO A 106 -18.54 -10.14 4.83
N GLY A 107 -18.70 -9.02 4.12
CA GLY A 107 -19.95 -8.25 4.08
C GLY A 107 -20.12 -7.21 5.21
N GLU A 108 -19.11 -7.01 6.05
CA GLU A 108 -19.13 -6.00 7.10
C GLU A 108 -19.06 -4.55 6.51
N SER A 109 -19.81 -3.61 7.10
CA SER A 109 -19.86 -2.22 6.58
C SER A 109 -18.49 -1.54 6.65
N PRO A 110 -18.12 -0.70 5.67
CA PRO A 110 -16.88 0.06 5.70
C PRO A 110 -16.69 0.91 6.98
N GLU A 111 -17.76 1.43 7.60
CA GLU A 111 -17.66 2.18 8.86
C GLU A 111 -17.27 1.30 10.05
N SER A 112 -17.85 0.11 10.20
CA SER A 112 -17.57 -0.80 11.32
C SER A 112 -16.25 -1.56 11.16
N ALA A 113 -15.76 -1.69 9.93
CA ALA A 113 -14.48 -2.30 9.59
C ALA A 113 -13.32 -1.29 9.48
N LYS A 114 -13.54 0.00 9.82
CA LYS A 114 -12.55 1.07 9.62
C LYS A 114 -11.22 0.83 10.34
N LEU A 115 -11.26 0.21 11.52
CA LEU A 115 -10.07 -0.12 12.33
C LEU A 115 -9.72 -1.61 12.30
N LYS A 116 -10.39 -2.40 11.45
CA LYS A 116 -10.21 -3.85 11.39
C LYS A 116 -9.29 -4.21 10.22
N ALA A 117 -8.47 -5.25 10.41
CA ALA A 117 -7.68 -5.79 9.32
C ALA A 117 -8.56 -6.55 8.32
N ARG A 118 -8.21 -6.49 7.04
CA ARG A 118 -8.94 -7.13 5.95
C ARG A 118 -8.15 -8.30 5.41
N ILE A 119 -8.85 -9.39 5.13
CA ILE A 119 -8.29 -10.63 4.62
C ILE A 119 -8.93 -10.96 3.28
N ILE A 120 -8.12 -10.91 2.22
CA ILE A 120 -8.48 -11.26 0.85
C ILE A 120 -7.85 -12.62 0.53
N VAL A 121 -8.63 -13.50 -0.08
CA VAL A 121 -8.18 -14.83 -0.48
C VAL A 121 -8.01 -14.86 -1.99
N ASP A 122 -6.86 -15.35 -2.43
CA ASP A 122 -6.59 -15.67 -3.83
C ASP A 122 -6.41 -17.18 -3.95
N SER A 123 -7.52 -17.86 -4.21
CA SER A 123 -7.58 -19.32 -4.32
C SER A 123 -6.84 -19.86 -5.55
N LYS A 124 -6.68 -19.05 -6.60
CA LYS A 124 -5.96 -19.46 -7.83
C LYS A 124 -4.47 -19.64 -7.56
N LEU A 125 -3.90 -18.79 -6.72
CA LEU A 125 -2.47 -18.80 -6.36
C LEU A 125 -2.23 -19.32 -4.94
N ASN A 126 -3.26 -19.88 -4.30
CA ASN A 126 -3.26 -20.37 -2.92
C ASN A 126 -2.54 -19.43 -1.95
N ARG A 127 -2.99 -18.17 -1.87
CA ARG A 127 -2.42 -17.16 -0.98
C ARG A 127 -3.47 -16.31 -0.29
N VAL A 128 -3.11 -15.82 0.89
CA VAL A 128 -3.93 -14.92 1.71
C VAL A 128 -3.24 -13.57 1.78
N ILE A 129 -3.97 -12.51 1.44
CA ILE A 129 -3.48 -11.13 1.46
C ILE A 129 -4.13 -10.44 2.65
N ALA A 130 -3.32 -9.97 3.60
CA ALA A 130 -3.76 -9.24 4.77
C ALA A 130 -3.34 -7.78 4.68
N SER A 131 -4.27 -6.88 4.97
CA SER A 131 -4.00 -5.45 5.09
C SER A 131 -4.59 -4.94 6.40
N ALA A 132 -3.83 -4.21 7.20
CA ALA A 132 -4.33 -3.63 8.44
C ALA A 132 -4.18 -2.11 8.46
N PRO A 133 -5.22 -1.37 8.91
CA PRO A 133 -5.13 0.07 9.11
C PRO A 133 -4.39 0.42 10.41
N VAL A 134 -4.30 -0.52 11.35
CA VAL A 134 -3.64 -0.34 12.67
C VAL A 134 -2.28 -1.04 12.65
N ALA A 135 -1.23 -0.31 13.05
CA ALA A 135 0.12 -0.85 13.21
C ALA A 135 0.14 -1.96 14.29
N GLY A 136 0.98 -2.99 14.14
CA GLY A 136 1.03 -4.13 15.06
C GLY A 136 0.07 -5.27 14.70
N GLN A 137 -1.03 -4.96 14.00
CA GLN A 137 -2.07 -5.96 13.71
C GLN A 137 -1.64 -6.98 12.65
N LEU A 138 -0.75 -6.59 11.73
CA LEU A 138 -0.18 -7.51 10.75
C LEU A 138 0.85 -8.45 11.35
N GLU A 139 1.63 -8.03 12.34
CA GLU A 139 2.52 -8.91 13.10
C GLU A 139 1.72 -9.97 13.89
N ILE A 140 0.56 -9.60 14.44
CA ILE A 140 -0.33 -10.55 15.12
C ILE A 140 -0.84 -11.61 14.14
N ILE A 141 -1.29 -11.19 12.94
CA ILE A 141 -1.72 -12.10 11.88
C ILE A 141 -0.57 -13.00 11.42
N GLU A 142 0.63 -12.46 11.25
CA GLU A 142 1.82 -13.24 10.87
C GLU A 142 2.16 -14.32 11.90
N ASN A 143 2.22 -13.97 13.18
CA ASN A 143 2.50 -14.94 14.25
C ASN A 143 1.45 -16.05 14.32
N PHE A 144 0.18 -15.70 14.15
CA PHE A 144 -0.91 -16.67 14.11
C PHE A 144 -0.78 -17.63 12.92
N VAL A 145 -0.48 -17.11 11.72
CA VAL A 145 -0.26 -17.91 10.51
C VAL A 145 0.91 -18.89 10.73
N LEU A 146 2.02 -18.43 11.33
CA LEU A 146 3.17 -19.29 11.63
C LEU A 146 2.82 -20.43 12.60
N GLN A 147 1.98 -20.14 13.61
CA GLN A 147 1.53 -21.14 14.58
C GLN A 147 0.58 -22.18 13.94
N VAL A 148 -0.37 -21.73 13.13
CA VAL A 148 -1.43 -22.58 12.53
C VAL A 148 -0.93 -23.38 11.34
N ASP A 149 -0.07 -22.80 10.49
CA ASP A 149 0.61 -23.52 9.40
C ASP A 149 1.82 -24.33 9.91
N GLY A 150 2.09 -24.28 11.22
CA GLY A 150 3.01 -25.17 11.95
C GLY A 150 4.49 -24.97 11.59
N THR A 151 4.94 -23.73 11.46
CA THR A 151 6.37 -23.36 11.55
C THR A 151 6.78 -23.08 13.01
N GLY A 152 5.85 -23.16 13.95
CA GLY A 152 6.06 -22.92 15.39
C GLY A 152 6.25 -24.16 16.28
N ALA A 153 6.76 -25.29 15.79
CA ALA A 153 7.02 -26.46 16.65
C ALA A 153 8.45 -27.03 16.51
N LYS A 154 9.21 -26.83 17.61
CA LYS A 154 10.47 -27.48 18.02
C LYS A 154 11.79 -26.97 17.40
N GLY A 155 12.48 -26.11 18.16
CA GLY A 155 13.93 -26.22 18.41
C GLY A 155 14.93 -25.90 17.28
N GLY A 156 14.48 -25.47 16.11
CA GLY A 156 15.35 -24.90 15.07
C GLY A 156 15.31 -23.38 15.13
N ARG A 157 16.46 -22.71 14.96
CA ARG A 157 16.58 -21.25 14.82
C ARG A 157 15.46 -20.72 13.91
N PRO A 158 14.86 -19.55 14.22
CA PRO A 158 13.79 -18.99 13.41
C PRO A 158 14.29 -18.92 11.97
N ASN A 159 13.67 -19.71 11.09
CA ASN A 159 13.85 -19.59 9.67
C ASN A 159 12.75 -18.62 9.22
N PRO A 160 13.05 -17.32 9.02
CA PRO A 160 12.07 -16.38 8.52
C PRO A 160 11.79 -16.72 7.05
N ILE A 161 10.92 -17.68 6.81
CA ILE A 161 10.24 -17.82 5.53
C ILE A 161 8.91 -17.08 5.63
N THR A 162 9.00 -15.79 5.95
CA THR A 162 8.09 -14.78 5.38
C THR A 162 8.85 -14.11 4.25
N THR A 163 8.87 -14.75 3.07
CA THR A 163 9.39 -14.09 1.87
C THR A 163 8.37 -13.04 1.41
N VAL A 164 8.31 -11.92 2.12
CA VAL A 164 7.63 -10.71 1.65
C VAL A 164 8.35 -10.27 0.38
N LYS A 165 7.82 -10.60 -0.79
CA LYS A 165 8.41 -10.15 -2.06
C LYS A 165 7.96 -8.71 -2.32
N ILE A 166 8.87 -7.76 -2.16
CA ILE A 166 8.64 -6.36 -2.54
C ILE A 166 9.20 -6.13 -3.94
N THR A 167 8.53 -5.28 -4.72
CA THR A 167 9.00 -4.86 -6.04
C THR A 167 9.42 -3.41 -5.98
N ARG A 168 10.63 -3.09 -6.46
CA ARG A 168 11.16 -1.73 -6.52
C ARG A 168 11.67 -1.42 -7.92
N VAL A 169 11.43 -0.20 -8.37
CA VAL A 169 11.86 0.30 -9.68
C VAL A 169 12.95 1.33 -9.47
N PHE A 170 14.13 1.08 -10.01
CA PHE A 170 15.28 1.99 -9.99
C PHE A 170 15.47 2.60 -11.37
N ARG A 171 15.37 3.93 -11.48
CA ARG A 171 15.71 4.63 -12.72
C ARG A 171 17.21 4.90 -12.76
N ILE A 172 17.90 4.38 -13.78
CA ILE A 172 19.35 4.48 -13.93
C ILE A 172 19.71 5.70 -14.80
N LYS A 173 20.49 6.61 -14.23
CA LYS A 173 20.78 7.92 -14.82
C LYS A 173 21.94 7.84 -15.81
N SER A 174 23.13 7.48 -15.33
CA SER A 174 24.40 7.64 -16.05
C SER A 174 25.14 6.32 -16.33
N LEU A 175 24.67 5.22 -15.76
CA LEU A 175 25.30 3.90 -15.91
C LEU A 175 24.72 3.12 -17.09
N ASP A 176 25.50 2.13 -17.51
CA ASP A 176 25.05 1.09 -18.43
C ASP A 176 24.08 0.15 -17.69
N LEU A 177 22.88 -0.03 -18.26
CA LEU A 177 21.82 -0.84 -17.68
C LEU A 177 22.24 -2.31 -17.54
N ASP A 178 22.99 -2.84 -18.51
CA ASP A 178 23.43 -4.23 -18.50
C ASP A 178 24.49 -4.46 -17.41
N ALA A 179 25.40 -3.50 -17.24
CA ALA A 179 26.40 -3.54 -16.18
C ALA A 179 25.77 -3.47 -14.78
N VAL A 180 24.74 -2.63 -14.59
CA VAL A 180 24.01 -2.52 -13.32
C VAL A 180 23.21 -3.80 -13.06
N GLN A 181 22.53 -4.34 -14.06
CA GLN A 181 21.81 -5.61 -13.95
C GLN A 181 22.74 -6.74 -13.51
N GLN A 182 23.91 -6.89 -14.14
CA GLN A 182 24.87 -7.93 -13.79
C GLN A 182 25.41 -7.77 -12.38
N ALA A 183 25.76 -6.54 -11.97
CA ALA A 183 26.24 -6.27 -10.62
C ALA A 183 25.21 -6.65 -9.55
N VAL A 184 23.95 -6.25 -9.74
CA VAL A 184 22.84 -6.59 -8.83
C VAL A 184 22.57 -8.09 -8.84
N SER A 185 22.59 -8.75 -10.01
CA SER A 185 22.37 -10.19 -10.13
C SER A 185 23.45 -10.99 -9.39
N ASN A 186 24.72 -10.65 -9.58
CA ASN A 186 25.84 -11.35 -8.95
C ASN A 186 25.82 -11.23 -7.43
N ALA A 187 25.48 -10.05 -6.91
CA ALA A 187 25.41 -9.81 -5.47
C ALA A 187 24.18 -10.43 -4.80
N THR A 188 23.15 -10.76 -5.57
CA THR A 188 21.90 -11.33 -5.07
C THR A 188 21.70 -12.77 -5.52
N THR A 189 22.81 -13.46 -5.78
CA THR A 189 22.82 -14.87 -6.15
C THR A 189 23.60 -15.66 -5.11
N ASP A 190 22.97 -16.72 -4.60
CA ASP A 190 23.63 -17.66 -3.70
C ASP A 190 24.27 -18.79 -4.51
N GLN A 191 25.51 -19.11 -4.16
CA GLN A 191 26.19 -20.30 -4.66
C GLN A 191 26.09 -21.39 -3.59
N LEU A 192 25.24 -22.39 -3.81
CA LEU A 192 25.10 -23.50 -2.88
C LEU A 192 26.24 -24.51 -3.05
N SER A 193 26.52 -25.28 -1.99
CA SER A 193 27.62 -26.25 -1.92
C SER A 193 27.63 -27.35 -2.99
N ALA A 194 26.57 -27.46 -3.80
CA ALA A 194 26.43 -28.39 -4.92
C ALA A 194 26.74 -27.75 -6.30
N GLY A 195 27.23 -26.50 -6.35
CA GLY A 195 27.44 -25.76 -7.60
C GLY A 195 26.15 -25.21 -8.23
N GLU A 196 25.02 -25.37 -7.54
CA GLU A 196 23.74 -24.81 -7.96
C GLU A 196 23.68 -23.33 -7.60
N ILE A 197 23.48 -22.50 -8.63
CA ILE A 197 23.37 -21.06 -8.54
C ILE A 197 21.89 -20.71 -8.41
N ARG A 198 21.50 -20.04 -7.32
CA ARG A 198 20.11 -19.64 -7.08
C ARG A 198 19.99 -18.12 -6.94
N PRO A 199 19.28 -17.44 -7.87
CA PRO A 199 19.01 -16.01 -7.74
C PRO A 199 18.00 -15.76 -6.61
N ARG A 200 18.36 -14.89 -5.67
CA ARG A 200 17.48 -14.40 -4.58
C ARG A 200 16.54 -13.29 -5.06
N LEU A 201 16.92 -12.56 -6.12
CA LEU A 201 16.11 -11.53 -6.76
C LEU A 201 15.65 -11.95 -8.16
N ALA A 202 14.41 -11.59 -8.48
CA ALA A 202 13.98 -11.47 -9.87
C ALA A 202 14.33 -10.05 -10.35
N ILE A 203 15.00 -9.96 -11.50
CA ILE A 203 15.49 -8.69 -12.06
C ILE A 203 14.99 -8.58 -13.51
N SER A 204 14.44 -7.41 -13.86
CA SER A 204 14.01 -7.08 -15.22
C SER A 204 14.47 -5.67 -15.59
N VAL A 205 14.77 -5.43 -16.87
CA VAL A 205 15.22 -4.14 -17.39
C VAL A 205 14.21 -3.60 -18.39
N ASP A 206 13.82 -2.34 -18.20
CA ASP A 206 13.07 -1.56 -19.17
C ASP A 206 14.01 -0.55 -19.84
N THR A 207 14.37 -0.83 -21.08
CA THR A 207 15.27 0.02 -21.89
C THR A 207 14.60 1.30 -22.36
N SER A 208 13.28 1.34 -22.45
CA SER A 208 12.52 2.52 -22.90
C SER A 208 12.50 3.61 -21.84
N THR A 209 12.36 3.21 -20.57
CA THR A 209 12.37 4.14 -19.42
C THR A 209 13.70 4.19 -18.67
N ARG A 210 14.68 3.39 -19.10
CA ARG A 210 15.99 3.17 -18.45
C ARG A 210 15.83 2.79 -16.97
N SER A 211 15.02 1.78 -16.71
CA SER A 211 14.69 1.34 -15.35
C SER A 211 15.07 -0.11 -15.09
N LEU A 212 15.63 -0.38 -13.91
CA LEU A 212 15.84 -1.71 -13.36
C LEU A 212 14.72 -2.02 -12.37
N ILE A 213 13.96 -3.07 -12.63
CA ILE A 213 12.87 -3.55 -11.79
C ILE A 213 13.40 -4.76 -11.02
N VAL A 214 13.37 -4.70 -9.69
CA VAL A 214 13.78 -5.82 -8.83
C VAL A 214 12.61 -6.29 -7.98
N THR A 215 12.50 -7.60 -7.80
CA THR A 215 11.48 -8.23 -6.95
C THR A 215 12.11 -9.32 -6.10
N GLY A 216 11.95 -9.23 -4.78
CA GLY A 216 12.44 -10.26 -3.86
C GLY A 216 12.26 -9.86 -2.39
N SER A 217 12.97 -10.51 -1.47
CA SER A 217 12.81 -10.21 -0.04
C SER A 217 13.17 -8.74 0.25
N PRO A 218 12.65 -8.12 1.33
CA PRO A 218 12.94 -6.71 1.61
C PRO A 218 14.44 -6.48 1.81
N GLY A 219 15.16 -7.44 2.39
CA GLY A 219 16.61 -7.41 2.54
C GLY A 219 17.36 -7.51 1.21
N ASP A 220 16.93 -8.38 0.30
CA ASP A 220 17.55 -8.50 -1.02
C ASP A 220 17.30 -7.25 -1.87
N VAL A 221 16.09 -6.68 -1.81
CA VAL A 221 15.76 -5.43 -2.54
C VAL A 221 16.50 -4.23 -1.95
N GLN A 222 16.69 -4.17 -0.64
CA GLN A 222 17.54 -3.17 0.00
C GLN A 222 19.01 -3.33 -0.43
N THR A 223 19.49 -4.57 -0.53
CA THR A 223 20.85 -4.86 -1.02
C THR A 223 21.03 -4.38 -2.47
N ALA A 224 20.03 -4.60 -3.34
CA ALA A 224 20.02 -4.08 -4.69
C ALA A 224 20.03 -2.54 -4.72
N GLU A 225 19.26 -1.88 -3.85
CA GLU A 225 19.25 -0.42 -3.73
C GLU A 225 20.62 0.15 -3.35
N ASP A 226 21.31 -0.48 -2.41
CA ASP A 226 22.63 -0.05 -1.97
C ASP A 226 23.67 -0.18 -3.08
N ILE A 227 23.62 -1.28 -3.85
CA ILE A 227 24.51 -1.50 -5.00
C ILE A 227 24.25 -0.47 -6.10
N VAL A 228 22.99 -0.29 -6.49
CA VAL A 228 22.61 0.70 -7.52
C VAL A 228 23.08 2.10 -7.09
N ARG A 229 22.85 2.48 -5.83
CA ARG A 229 23.28 3.77 -5.29
C ARG A 229 24.80 3.93 -5.30
N GLN A 230 25.55 2.93 -4.86
CA GLN A 230 27.01 2.96 -4.84
C GLN A 230 27.61 3.03 -6.25
N LEU A 231 27.03 2.30 -7.21
CA LEU A 231 27.48 2.36 -8.60
C LEU A 231 27.20 3.74 -9.22
N GLU A 232 26.05 4.35 -8.90
CA GLU A 232 25.71 5.69 -9.41
C GLU A 232 26.56 6.79 -8.74
N GLN A 233 26.93 6.63 -7.47
CA GLN A 233 27.78 7.56 -6.73
C GLN A 233 29.28 7.36 -7.00
N GLY A 234 29.71 6.14 -7.31
CA GLY A 234 31.10 5.79 -7.63
C GLY A 234 31.60 6.31 -8.98
N ARG A 235 30.75 7.00 -9.75
CA ARG A 235 31.08 7.73 -10.97
C ARG A 235 30.76 9.23 -10.81
N GLU A 236 31.31 9.89 -9.79
CA GLU A 236 31.61 11.31 -9.97
C GLU A 236 32.80 11.45 -10.94
N PRO A 237 32.78 12.43 -11.87
CA PRO A 237 33.75 12.51 -12.94
C PRO A 237 35.14 12.77 -12.37
N ILE A 238 36.12 11.98 -12.83
CA ILE A 238 37.51 12.43 -12.80
C ILE A 238 37.55 13.66 -13.70
N ILE A 239 37.52 14.84 -13.08
CA ILE A 239 37.73 16.12 -13.75
C ILE A 239 39.12 16.02 -14.37
N ALA A 240 39.15 16.12 -15.71
CA ALA A 240 40.36 16.12 -16.51
C ALA A 240 41.36 17.15 -15.98
N ARG A 241 42.64 16.77 -15.94
CA ARG A 241 43.76 17.68 -15.72
C ARG A 241 44.36 18.10 -17.04
#